data_AF-A0A964KDH2-F1
#
_entry.id   AF-A0A964KDH2-F1
#
_cell.length_a   1.000
_cell.length_b   1.000
_cell.length_c   1.000
_cell.angle_alpha   90.00
_cell.angle_beta   90.00
_cell.angle_gamma   90.00
#
_symmetry.space_group_name_H-M   'P 1'
#
loop_
_entity.id
_entity.type
_entity.pdbx_description
1 polymer ?
#
loop_
_entity_poly.entity_id
_entity_poly.type
_entity_poly.pdbx_seq_one_letter_code
_entity_poly.pdbx_strand_id
1 'polypeptide(L)'
;MKRFMVTLPGEERTALRKLLRGGSAAARVLMHAQVLLKADRSADGPAMSDVAIAKAIDVGKNTVARLRRRYVEAGLEAALHRLPSRR
;
A
#
# COMPACT_ATOMS: atom_id res chain seq x y z
N MET A 1 -2.72 -19.79 1.67
CA MET A 1 -2.61 -18.34 1.36
C MET A 1 -3.04 -17.54 2.59
N LYS A 2 -2.12 -16.82 3.25
CA LYS A 2 -2.49 -15.94 4.37
C LYS A 2 -3.25 -14.73 3.83
N ARG A 3 -4.48 -14.50 4.29
CA ARG A 3 -5.30 -13.35 3.93
C ARG A 3 -4.82 -12.14 4.73
N PHE A 4 -3.89 -11.36 4.18
CA PHE A 4 -3.49 -10.08 4.77
C PHE A 4 -4.53 -9.02 4.41
N MET A 5 -5.48 -8.77 5.31
CA MET A 5 -6.48 -7.71 5.14
C MET A 5 -5.82 -6.36 5.45
N VAL A 6 -5.84 -5.45 4.48
CA VAL A 6 -5.39 -4.08 4.69
C VAL A 6 -6.63 -3.26 5.03
N THR A 7 -6.65 -2.70 6.24
CA THR A 7 -7.72 -1.85 6.74
C THR A 7 -7.07 -0.52 7.11
N LEU A 8 -7.18 0.47 6.23
CA LEU A 8 -6.62 1.79 6.50
C LEU A 8 -7.61 2.62 7.34
N PRO A 9 -7.20 3.10 8.53
CA PRO A 9 -7.95 4.13 9.23
C PRO A 9 -8.09 5.40 8.36
N GLY A 10 -9.14 6.20 8.62
CA GLY A 10 -9.41 7.42 7.87
C GLY A 10 -8.23 8.40 7.85
N GLU A 11 -7.47 8.46 8.94
CA GLU A 11 -6.26 9.28 9.06
C GLU A 11 -5.15 8.81 8.12
N GLU A 12 -4.81 7.51 8.14
CA GLU A 12 -3.81 6.92 7.24
C GLU A 12 -4.20 7.09 5.77
N ARG A 13 -5.48 6.86 5.45
CA ARG A 13 -6.01 7.08 4.10
C ARG A 13 -5.82 8.53 3.64
N THR A 14 -6.10 9.48 4.54
CA THR A 14 -5.95 10.92 4.25
C THR A 14 -4.48 11.27 4.07
N ALA A 15 -3.59 10.76 4.91
CA ALA A 15 -2.15 10.94 4.79
C ALA A 15 -1.62 10.40 3.45
N LEU A 16 -2.02 9.18 3.07
CA LEU A 16 -1.65 8.58 1.77
C LEU A 16 -2.18 9.40 0.59
N ARG A 17 -3.43 9.86 0.64
CA ARG A 17 -4.00 10.74 -0.42
C ARG A 17 -3.26 12.07 -0.52
N LYS A 18 -2.87 12.66 0.61
CA LYS A 18 -2.08 13.90 0.66
C LYS A 18 -0.69 13.68 0.08
N LEU A 19 -0.06 12.55 0.40
CA LEU A 19 1.24 12.16 -0.15
C LEU A 19 1.17 12.03 -1.68
N LEU A 20 0.13 11.37 -2.21
CA LEU A 20 -0.08 11.24 -3.65
C LEU A 20 -0.35 12.57 -4.36
N ARG A 21 -1.07 13.49 -3.71
CA ARG A 21 -1.31 14.83 -4.25
C ARG A 21 -0.09 15.74 -4.22
N GLY A 22 0.75 15.60 -3.18
CA GLY A 22 1.93 16.44 -3.01
C GLY A 22 3.08 16.10 -3.95
N GLY A 23 3.17 14.86 -4.43
CA GLY A 23 4.21 14.42 -5.38
C GLY A 23 5.66 14.51 -4.87
N SER A 24 5.88 14.95 -3.62
CA SER A 24 7.20 15.20 -3.06
C SER A 24 7.93 13.94 -2.57
N ALA A 25 7.29 12.77 -2.66
CA ALA A 25 7.87 11.50 -2.26
C ALA A 25 8.46 10.74 -3.46
N ALA A 26 9.44 9.87 -3.22
CA ALA A 26 10.01 9.04 -4.27
C ALA A 26 8.92 8.22 -4.99
N ALA A 27 9.06 8.02 -6.31
CA ALA A 27 8.09 7.30 -7.14
C ALA A 27 7.69 5.94 -6.54
N ARG A 28 8.64 5.26 -5.89
CA ARG A 28 8.38 3.99 -5.20
C ARG A 28 7.45 4.11 -3.99
N VAL A 29 7.56 5.18 -3.22
CA VAL A 29 6.69 5.45 -2.06
C VAL A 29 5.29 5.80 -2.54
N LEU A 30 5.18 6.62 -3.60
CA LEU A 30 3.90 6.91 -4.25
C LEU A 30 3.23 5.64 -4.78
N MET A 31 3.99 4.75 -5.43
CA MET A 31 3.51 3.45 -5.87
C MET A 31 3.01 2.59 -4.69
N HIS A 32 3.76 2.52 -3.58
CA HIS A 32 3.34 1.78 -2.38
C HIS A 32 2.04 2.37 -1.78
N ALA A 33 1.94 3.70 -1.72
CA ALA A 33 0.74 4.39 -1.27
C ALA A 33 -0.48 4.06 -2.13
N GLN A 34 -0.33 4.04 -3.46
CA GLN A 34 -1.39 3.63 -4.39
C GLN A 34 -1.80 2.17 -4.21
N VAL A 35 -0.84 1.27 -3.99
CA VAL A 35 -1.13 -0.15 -3.68
C VAL A 35 -2.00 -0.26 -2.44
N LEU A 36 -1.58 0.36 -1.34
CA LEU A 36 -2.28 0.26 -0.06
C LEU A 36 -3.69 0.86 -0.14
N LEU A 37 -3.84 2.02 -0.78
CA LEU A 37 -5.16 2.64 -1.00
C LEU A 37 -6.09 1.78 -1.85
N LYS A 38 -5.57 1.09 -2.88
CA LYS A 38 -6.38 0.18 -3.69
C LYS A 38 -6.65 -1.17 -3.00
N ALA A 39 -5.77 -1.58 -2.08
CA ALA A 39 -5.92 -2.79 -1.27
C ALA A 39 -6.83 -2.60 -0.05
N ASP A 40 -7.14 -1.34 0.31
CA ASP A 40 -7.96 -0.98 1.45
C ASP A 40 -9.34 -1.64 1.38
N ARG A 41 -9.64 -2.44 2.40
CA ARG A 41 -10.91 -3.16 2.59
C ARG A 41 -11.82 -2.54 3.63
N SER A 42 -11.50 -1.34 4.10
CA SER A 42 -12.39 -0.56 4.96
C SER A 42 -13.70 -0.24 4.24
N ALA A 43 -14.72 0.24 4.98
CA ALA A 43 -16.05 0.51 4.43
C ALA A 43 -16.05 1.38 3.16
N ASP A 44 -15.15 2.37 3.08
CA ASP A 44 -15.00 3.24 1.89
C ASP A 44 -13.82 2.86 0.98
N GLY A 45 -13.24 1.68 1.20
CA GLY A 45 -12.10 1.16 0.46
C GLY A 45 -12.56 0.33 -0.76
N PRO A 46 -11.83 0.38 -1.89
CA PRO A 46 -12.21 -0.36 -3.11
C PRO A 46 -12.00 -1.88 -3.01
N ALA A 47 -11.40 -2.39 -1.93
CA ALA A 47 -11.24 -3.80 -1.60
C ALA A 47 -10.66 -4.68 -2.73
N MET A 48 -9.84 -4.09 -3.61
CA MET A 48 -9.41 -4.73 -4.85
C MET A 48 -8.56 -5.97 -4.59
N SER A 49 -8.61 -6.92 -5.54
CA SER A 49 -7.75 -8.10 -5.51
C SER A 49 -6.31 -7.76 -5.92
N ASP A 50 -5.33 -8.54 -5.48
CA ASP A 50 -3.92 -8.29 -5.82
C ASP A 50 -3.67 -8.23 -7.33
N VAL A 51 -4.43 -9.01 -8.10
CA VAL A 51 -4.34 -9.05 -9.57
C VAL A 51 -4.90 -7.76 -10.17
N ALA A 52 -6.04 -7.27 -9.66
CA ALA A 52 -6.62 -6.03 -10.14
C ALA A 52 -5.75 -4.82 -9.78
N ILE A 53 -5.17 -4.82 -8.58
CA ILE A 53 -4.21 -3.80 -8.16
C ILE A 53 -2.97 -3.86 -9.06
N ALA A 54 -2.36 -5.03 -9.20
CA ALA A 54 -1.20 -5.25 -10.06
C ALA A 54 -1.40 -4.67 -11.47
N LYS A 55 -2.56 -4.94 -12.09
CA LYS A 55 -2.92 -4.39 -13.40
C LYS A 55 -3.13 -2.87 -13.38
N ALA A 56 -3.75 -2.33 -12.33
CA ALA A 56 -4.12 -0.90 -12.28
C ALA A 56 -2.92 0.05 -12.12
N ILE A 57 -1.78 -0.43 -11.63
CA ILE A 57 -0.56 0.36 -11.40
C ILE A 57 0.67 -0.25 -12.06
N ASP A 58 0.47 -1.25 -12.92
CA ASP A 58 1.51 -1.96 -13.67
C ASP A 58 2.66 -2.49 -12.79
N VAL A 59 2.31 -3.22 -11.72
CA VAL A 59 3.29 -3.87 -10.83
C VAL A 59 3.06 -5.37 -10.75
N GLY A 60 4.11 -6.11 -10.39
CA GLY A 60 3.97 -7.54 -10.13
C GLY A 60 3.03 -7.84 -8.95
N LYS A 61 2.18 -8.86 -9.10
CA LYS A 61 1.30 -9.39 -8.02
C LYS A 61 2.05 -9.68 -6.72
N ASN A 62 3.28 -10.19 -6.82
CA ASN A 62 4.13 -10.47 -5.66
C ASN A 62 4.50 -9.21 -4.88
N THR A 63 4.64 -8.06 -5.56
CA THR A 63 4.89 -6.77 -4.91
C THR A 63 3.69 -6.35 -4.09
N VAL A 64 2.48 -6.48 -4.64
CA VAL A 64 1.23 -6.18 -3.91
C VAL A 64 1.08 -7.07 -2.68
N ALA A 65 1.27 -8.39 -2.84
CA ALA A 65 1.17 -9.35 -1.74
C ALA A 65 2.20 -9.05 -0.63
N ARG A 66 3.44 -8.69 -0.99
CA ARG A 66 4.48 -8.29 -0.03
C ARG A 66 4.14 -7.00 0.70
N LEU A 67 3.57 -6.01 0.01
CA LEU A 67 3.16 -4.74 0.61
C LEU A 67 2.02 -4.92 1.61
N ARG A 68 0.98 -5.69 1.24
CA ARG A 68 -0.13 -6.03 2.15
C ARG A 68 0.39 -6.75 3.39
N ARG A 69 1.27 -7.73 3.21
CA ARG A 69 1.91 -8.44 4.31
C ARG A 69 2.69 -7.50 5.22
N ARG A 70 3.54 -6.64 4.65
CA ARG A 70 4.34 -5.67 5.42
C ARG A 70 3.47 -4.70 6.21
N TYR A 71 2.40 -4.21 5.60
CA TYR A 71 1.47 -3.32 6.28
C TYR A 71 0.86 -4.01 7.51
N VAL A 72 0.38 -5.24 7.35
CA VAL A 72 -0.22 -6.00 8.46
C VAL A 72 0.79 -6.39 9.53
N GLU A 73 2.04 -6.72 9.15
CA GLU A 73 3.07 -7.19 10.09
C GLU A 73 3.85 -6.05 10.76
N ALA A 74 4.01 -4.89 10.10
CA ALA A 74 4.92 -3.84 10.52
C ALA A 74 4.35 -2.39 10.39
N GLY A 75 3.11 -2.24 9.96
CA GLY A 75 2.41 -0.96 9.88
C GLY A 75 2.68 -0.14 8.61
N LEU A 76 2.05 1.04 8.56
CA LEU A 76 2.06 1.94 7.39
C LEU A 76 3.46 2.39 6.99
N GLU A 77 4.23 2.92 7.94
CA GLU A 77 5.57 3.46 7.69
C GLU A 77 6.53 2.41 7.12
N ALA A 78 6.49 1.18 7.65
CA ALA A 78 7.31 0.07 7.17
C ALA A 78 6.90 -0.43 5.77
N ALA A 79 5.64 -0.26 5.40
CA ALA A 79 5.14 -0.58 4.06
C ALA A 79 5.53 0.50 3.04
N LEU A 80 5.50 1.78 3.44
CA LEU A 80 5.85 2.92 2.59
C LEU A 80 7.35 3.05 2.38
N HIS A 81 8.10 3.16 3.47
CA HIS A 81 9.55 3.30 3.47
C HIS A 81 10.15 1.92 3.65
N ARG A 82 10.78 1.39 2.59
CA ARG A 82 11.64 0.21 2.75
C ARG A 82 12.71 0.60 3.76
N LEU A 83 12.61 0.12 5.00
CA LEU A 83 13.69 0.18 5.97
C LEU A 83 14.98 -0.20 5.23
N PRO A 84 16.02 0.66 5.23
CA PRO A 84 17.27 0.32 4.60
C PRO A 84 17.68 -1.02 5.18
N SER A 85 17.99 -1.97 4.29
CA SER A 85 18.65 -3.20 4.72
C SER A 85 19.84 -2.74 5.53
N ARG A 86 19.86 -3.04 6.84
CA ARG A 86 21.07 -2.89 7.63
C ARG A 86 22.08 -3.79 6.92
N ARG A 87 23.03 -3.17 6.23
CA ARG A 87 24.10 -3.85 5.51
C ARG A 87 25.24 -4.06 6.49
#